data_AF-A0A964AFJ8-F1
#
_entry.id   AF-A0A964AFJ8-F1
#
_cell.length_a   1.000
_cell.length_b   1.000
_cell.length_c   1.000
_cell.angle_alpha   90.00
_cell.angle_beta   90.00
_cell.angle_gamma   90.00
#
_symmetry.space_group_name_H-M   'P 1'
#
loop_
_entity.id
_entity.type
_entity.pdbx_description
1 polymer ?
#
loop_
_entity_poly.entity_id
_entity_poly.type
_entity_poly.pdbx_seq_one_letter_code
_entity_poly.pdbx_strand_id
1 'polypeptide(L)'
;MTLLLALLLLLPVFAAQPAQPALPPNAKASGYADRSIEDWARDLRGGSRAERKLAARELRRQTRDVSRAVVRAPEGSIRQLEAWQTWDDLYNGVVRPCTVGLTTPEIARPCAQMLGMLQATEATPALEAALAAEPRRRTARAIRAALDSLAEASP
;
A
#
# COMPACT_ATOMS: atom_id res chain seq x y z
N MET A 1 -34.34 10.64 -62.61
CA MET A 1 -33.71 9.31 -62.41
C MET A 1 -32.40 9.55 -61.66
N THR A 2 -32.46 9.60 -60.33
CA THR A 2 -32.15 8.47 -59.39
C THR A 2 -30.66 8.23 -59.19
N LEU A 3 -30.18 8.55 -57.98
CA LEU A 3 -28.97 8.15 -57.23
C LEU A 3 -28.36 9.41 -56.58
N LEU A 4 -28.84 9.91 -55.44
CA LEU A 4 -29.08 9.27 -54.13
C LEU A 4 -27.82 8.56 -53.59
N LEU A 5 -27.33 9.11 -52.46
CA LEU A 5 -26.63 8.44 -51.38
C LEU A 5 -25.22 7.89 -51.66
N ALA A 6 -24.19 8.58 -51.18
CA ALA A 6 -23.10 7.97 -50.38
C ALA A 6 -21.95 8.96 -50.08
N LEU A 7 -22.22 10.11 -49.46
CA LEU A 7 -21.12 10.97 -48.98
C LEU A 7 -21.48 11.76 -47.72
N LEU A 8 -21.99 11.06 -46.69
CA LEU A 8 -22.32 11.64 -45.38
C LEU A 8 -21.81 10.76 -44.22
N LEU A 9 -20.57 10.26 -44.31
CA LEU A 9 -19.91 9.52 -43.21
C LEU A 9 -18.48 10.00 -42.92
N LEU A 10 -18.25 11.31 -43.00
CA LEU A 10 -17.05 11.96 -42.47
C LEU A 10 -17.45 13.03 -41.46
N LEU A 11 -18.22 12.63 -40.45
CA LEU A 11 -18.33 13.43 -39.23
C LEU A 11 -17.16 13.03 -38.32
N PRO A 12 -16.21 13.93 -38.03
CA PRO A 12 -15.29 13.69 -36.93
C PRO A 12 -16.15 13.64 -35.67
N VAL A 13 -16.24 12.44 -35.08
CA VAL A 13 -16.68 12.27 -33.70
C VAL A 13 -15.64 12.99 -32.84
N PHE A 14 -15.83 14.29 -32.67
CA PHE A 14 -15.22 15.03 -31.57
C PHE A 14 -15.86 14.47 -30.31
N ALA A 15 -15.22 13.45 -29.76
CA ALA A 15 -15.44 13.02 -28.41
C ALA A 15 -15.18 14.24 -27.53
N ALA A 16 -16.26 14.88 -27.08
CA ALA A 16 -16.22 15.84 -26.00
C ALA A 16 -15.60 15.11 -24.81
N GLN A 17 -14.29 15.31 -24.61
CA GLN A 17 -13.62 14.86 -23.40
C GLN A 17 -14.39 15.50 -22.24
N PRO A 18 -14.94 14.72 -21.31
CA PRO A 18 -15.50 15.30 -20.10
C PRO A 18 -14.38 16.10 -19.45
N ALA A 19 -14.59 17.41 -19.35
CA ALA A 19 -13.67 18.32 -18.68
C ALA A 19 -13.31 17.69 -17.33
N GLN A 20 -12.06 17.26 -17.18
CA GLN A 20 -11.60 16.78 -15.89
C GLN A 20 -11.80 17.93 -14.91
N PRO A 21 -12.51 17.71 -13.78
CA PRO A 21 -12.68 18.77 -12.81
C PRO A 21 -11.30 19.20 -12.35
N ALA A 22 -10.94 20.45 -12.68
CA ALA A 22 -9.70 21.06 -12.25
C ALA A 22 -9.64 20.93 -10.73
N LEU A 23 -8.61 20.26 -10.24
CA LEU A 23 -8.35 20.14 -8.81
C LEU A 23 -8.29 21.56 -8.22
N PRO A 24 -9.03 21.85 -7.14
CA PRO A 24 -9.07 23.18 -6.57
C PRO A 24 -7.65 23.61 -6.18
N PRO A 25 -7.27 24.88 -6.44
CA PRO A 25 -5.89 25.38 -6.25
C PRO A 25 -5.40 25.33 -4.80
N ASN A 26 -6.26 24.94 -3.85
CA ASN A 26 -5.98 24.84 -2.41
C ASN A 26 -6.17 23.43 -1.85
N ALA A 27 -6.14 22.38 -2.67
CA ALA A 27 -5.93 21.04 -2.14
C ALA A 27 -4.56 21.06 -1.43
N LYS A 28 -4.57 21.12 -0.09
CA LYS A 28 -3.40 21.03 0.77
C LYS A 28 -2.71 19.67 0.59
N ALA A 29 -2.08 19.47 -0.56
CA ALA A 29 -1.29 18.30 -0.89
C ALA A 29 0.16 18.44 -0.38
N SER A 30 0.56 19.64 0.04
CA SER A 30 1.93 19.94 0.44
C SER A 30 2.33 19.43 1.83
N GLY A 31 1.39 19.00 2.68
CA GLY A 31 1.72 18.47 4.01
C GLY A 31 1.96 16.95 4.07
N TYR A 32 1.56 16.21 3.03
CA TYR A 32 1.63 14.75 3.02
C TYR A 32 2.80 14.19 2.20
N ALA A 33 3.38 14.98 1.30
CA ALA A 33 4.47 14.56 0.44
C ALA A 33 5.82 14.42 1.20
N ASP A 34 6.02 15.22 2.24
CA ASP A 34 7.28 15.29 2.99
C ASP A 34 7.26 14.54 4.33
N ARG A 35 6.26 13.68 4.55
CA ARG A 35 6.10 12.95 5.81
C ARG A 35 7.04 11.76 5.90
N SER A 36 7.74 11.65 7.02
CA SER A 36 8.63 10.51 7.30
C SER A 36 7.85 9.23 7.62
N ILE A 37 8.55 8.10 7.63
CA ILE A 37 7.98 6.81 8.07
C ILE A 37 7.45 6.92 9.50
N GLU A 38 8.16 7.63 10.40
CA GLU A 38 7.75 7.83 11.79
C GLU A 38 6.44 8.60 11.89
N ASP A 39 6.24 9.62 11.04
CA ASP A 39 5.01 10.40 11.03
C ASP A 39 3.82 9.53 10.65
N TRP A 40 3.97 8.70 9.63
CA TRP A 40 2.92 7.77 9.24
C TRP A 40 2.69 6.68 10.29
N ALA A 41 3.76 6.15 10.91
CA ALA A 41 3.64 5.18 11.98
C ALA A 41 2.94 5.76 13.22
N ARG A 42 3.14 7.06 13.51
CA ARG A 42 2.43 7.78 14.57
C ARG A 42 0.93 7.83 14.30
N ASP A 43 0.54 8.24 13.10
CA ASP A 43 -0.87 8.29 12.70
C ASP A 43 -1.53 6.91 12.68
N LEU A 44 -0.78 5.88 12.30
CA LEU A 44 -1.26 4.50 12.32
C LEU A 44 -1.64 4.05 13.74
N ARG A 45 -0.88 4.48 14.76
CA ARG A 45 -1.13 4.13 16.18
C ARG A 45 -2.25 4.95 16.83
N GLY A 46 -2.32 6.25 16.55
CA GLY A 46 -3.12 7.19 17.37
C GLY A 46 -4.01 8.15 16.59
N GLY A 47 -3.97 8.13 15.26
CA GLY A 47 -4.80 9.02 14.44
C GLY A 47 -6.27 8.65 14.46
N SER A 48 -7.11 9.53 13.93
CA SER A 48 -8.50 9.26 13.59
C SER A 48 -8.63 8.08 12.62
N ARG A 49 -9.84 7.55 12.45
CA ARG A 49 -10.10 6.45 11.49
C ARG A 49 -9.64 6.80 10.07
N ALA A 50 -9.81 8.05 9.64
CA ALA A 50 -9.39 8.49 8.31
C ALA A 50 -7.86 8.54 8.20
N GLU A 51 -7.18 9.10 9.21
CA GLU A 51 -5.72 9.19 9.27
C GLU A 51 -5.07 7.81 9.32
N ARG A 52 -5.58 6.89 10.16
CA ARG A 52 -5.08 5.50 10.21
C ARG A 52 -5.17 4.81 8.85
N LYS A 53 -6.29 4.98 8.13
CA LYS A 53 -6.47 4.39 6.81
C LYS A 53 -5.53 5.00 5.77
N LEU A 54 -5.26 6.30 5.85
CA LEU A 54 -4.32 6.97 4.97
C LEU A 54 -2.89 6.49 5.26
N ALA A 55 -2.49 6.52 6.53
CA ALA A 55 -1.19 6.04 7.00
C ALA A 55 -0.94 4.58 6.60
N ALA A 56 -1.90 3.68 6.84
CA ALA A 56 -1.78 2.28 6.46
C ALA A 56 -1.64 2.08 4.94
N ARG A 57 -2.27 2.93 4.13
CA ARG A 57 -2.13 2.88 2.66
C ARG A 57 -0.74 3.35 2.23
N GLU A 58 -0.26 4.41 2.84
CA GLU A 58 1.01 5.04 2.47
C GLU A 58 2.20 4.20 2.92
N LEU A 59 2.22 3.74 4.17
CA LEU A 59 3.23 2.79 4.66
C LEU A 59 3.25 1.53 3.79
N ARG A 60 2.08 0.96 3.48
CA ARG A 60 2.01 -0.22 2.60
C ARG A 60 2.55 0.06 1.18
N ARG A 61 2.41 1.29 0.68
CA ARG A 61 3.01 1.70 -0.59
C ARG A 61 4.52 1.66 -0.48
N GLN A 62 5.07 2.37 0.51
CA GLN A 62 6.51 2.46 0.75
C GLN A 62 7.13 1.08 1.00
N THR A 63 6.54 0.25 1.87
CA THR A 63 7.00 -1.13 2.13
C THR A 63 7.10 -1.96 0.86
N ARG A 64 6.13 -1.86 -0.05
CA ARG A 64 6.17 -2.60 -1.31
C ARG A 64 7.27 -2.11 -2.23
N ASP A 65 7.43 -0.80 -2.32
CA ASP A 65 8.39 -0.19 -3.23
C ASP A 65 9.82 -0.46 -2.74
N VAL A 66 10.06 -0.35 -1.43
CA VAL A 66 11.33 -0.67 -0.78
C VAL A 66 11.63 -2.17 -0.82
N SER A 67 10.67 -3.06 -0.51
CA SER A 67 10.84 -4.51 -0.63
C SER A 67 11.27 -4.93 -2.05
N ARG A 68 10.70 -4.30 -3.08
CA ARG A 68 11.14 -4.50 -4.47
C ARG A 68 12.52 -3.93 -4.74
N ALA A 69 12.85 -2.78 -4.18
CA ALA A 69 14.16 -2.16 -4.34
C ALA A 69 15.27 -3.01 -3.72
N VAL A 70 15.05 -3.57 -2.52
CA VAL A 70 15.99 -4.48 -1.85
C VAL A 70 16.34 -5.68 -2.74
N VAL A 71 15.33 -6.28 -3.39
CA VAL A 71 15.54 -7.45 -4.27
C VAL A 71 16.18 -7.09 -5.61
N ARG A 72 15.91 -5.89 -6.16
CA ARG A 72 16.29 -5.53 -7.53
C ARG A 72 17.54 -4.66 -7.64
N ALA A 73 17.95 -4.02 -6.55
CA ALA A 73 19.12 -3.15 -6.58
C ALA A 73 20.39 -3.96 -6.90
N PRO A 74 21.29 -3.45 -7.76
CA PRO A 74 22.55 -4.12 -8.04
C PRO A 74 23.35 -4.33 -6.76
N GLU A 75 23.91 -5.52 -6.60
CA GLU A 75 24.71 -5.87 -5.43
C GLU A 75 25.92 -4.92 -5.29
N GLY A 76 26.15 -4.45 -4.07
CA GLY A 76 27.22 -3.50 -3.74
C GLY A 76 26.97 -2.05 -4.19
N SER A 77 25.80 -1.74 -4.77
CA SER A 77 25.46 -0.36 -5.16
C SER A 77 24.98 0.47 -3.98
N ILE A 78 25.19 1.79 -4.05
CA ILE A 78 24.63 2.78 -3.09
C ILE A 78 23.11 2.59 -2.97
N ARG A 79 22.44 2.34 -4.09
CA ARG A 79 20.99 2.11 -4.13
C ARG A 79 20.56 0.89 -3.31
N GLN A 80 21.38 -0.15 -3.26
CA GLN A 80 21.10 -1.32 -2.43
C GLN A 80 21.20 -0.97 -0.94
N LEU A 81 22.23 -0.21 -0.55
CA LEU A 81 22.40 0.26 0.82
C LEU A 81 21.25 1.17 1.27
N GLU A 82 20.85 2.13 0.44
CA GLU A 82 19.70 3.01 0.71
C GLU A 82 18.39 2.22 0.84
N ALA A 83 18.19 1.21 -0.02
CA ALA A 83 17.02 0.34 0.05
C ALA A 83 16.99 -0.47 1.35
N TRP A 84 18.13 -1.03 1.77
CA TRP A 84 18.25 -1.75 3.04
C TRP A 84 18.05 -0.85 4.25
N GLN A 85 18.61 0.35 4.26
CA GLN A 85 18.41 1.32 5.34
C GLN A 85 16.93 1.69 5.46
N THR A 86 16.28 2.04 4.35
CA THR A 86 14.85 2.36 4.36
C THR A 86 14.00 1.16 4.75
N TRP A 87 14.42 -0.06 4.40
CA TRP A 87 13.74 -1.28 4.81
C TRP A 87 13.81 -1.47 6.33
N ASP A 88 14.97 -1.21 6.95
CA ASP A 88 15.16 -1.27 8.40
C ASP A 88 14.31 -0.22 9.12
N ASP A 89 14.27 1.01 8.61
CA ASP A 89 13.41 2.08 9.15
C ASP A 89 11.92 1.67 9.10
N LEU A 90 11.48 1.09 7.98
CA LEU A 90 10.14 0.55 7.85
C LEU A 90 9.89 -0.62 8.81
N TYR A 91 10.84 -1.54 8.95
CA TYR A 91 10.71 -2.68 9.85
C TYR A 91 10.47 -2.20 11.30
N ASN A 92 11.38 -1.36 11.79
CA ASN A 92 11.35 -0.82 13.15
C ASN A 92 10.12 0.08 13.38
N GLY A 93 9.72 0.85 12.38
CA GLY A 93 8.57 1.77 12.45
C GLY A 93 7.21 1.09 12.34
N VAL A 94 7.09 -0.02 11.58
CA VAL A 94 5.80 -0.56 11.12
C VAL A 94 5.41 -1.86 11.81
N VAL A 95 6.36 -2.73 12.18
CA VAL A 95 6.04 -4.08 12.69
C VAL A 95 5.14 -4.02 13.92
N ARG A 96 5.59 -3.35 14.99
CA ARG A 96 4.81 -3.27 16.23
C ARG A 96 3.44 -2.59 16.04
N PRO A 97 3.32 -1.42 15.37
CA PRO A 97 2.01 -0.84 15.08
C PRO A 97 1.10 -1.75 14.25
N CYS A 98 1.64 -2.50 13.30
CA CYS A 98 0.86 -3.41 12.48
C CYS A 98 0.36 -4.62 13.25
N THR A 99 1.18 -5.18 14.14
CA THR A 99 0.78 -6.26 15.04
C THR A 99 -0.45 -5.87 15.86
N VAL A 100 -0.47 -4.65 16.41
CA VAL A 100 -1.66 -4.10 17.10
C VAL A 100 -2.81 -3.86 16.11
N GLY A 101 -2.49 -3.28 14.94
CA GLY A 101 -3.43 -2.94 13.88
C GLY A 101 -4.17 -4.14 13.26
N LEU A 102 -3.68 -5.37 13.44
CA LEU A 102 -4.38 -6.59 13.04
C LEU A 102 -5.75 -6.74 13.73
N THR A 103 -5.90 -6.21 14.94
CA THR A 103 -7.18 -6.21 15.67
C THR A 103 -8.14 -5.12 15.21
N THR A 104 -7.68 -4.18 14.36
CA THR A 104 -8.46 -3.03 13.91
C THR A 104 -9.01 -3.27 12.49
N PRO A 105 -10.34 -3.43 12.32
CA PRO A 105 -10.89 -3.92 11.06
C PRO A 105 -10.51 -3.11 9.82
N GLU A 106 -10.45 -1.77 9.91
CA GLU A 106 -10.17 -0.90 8.76
C GLU A 106 -8.72 -0.96 8.24
N ILE A 107 -7.77 -1.43 9.06
CA ILE A 107 -6.34 -1.48 8.73
C ILE A 107 -5.72 -2.88 8.83
N ALA A 108 -6.43 -3.88 9.36
CA ALA A 108 -5.93 -5.25 9.49
C ALA A 108 -5.36 -5.82 8.19
N ARG A 109 -6.04 -5.60 7.05
CA ARG A 109 -5.57 -6.06 5.74
C ARG A 109 -4.23 -5.43 5.31
N PRO A 110 -4.09 -4.09 5.23
CA PRO A 110 -2.80 -3.50 4.91
C PRO A 110 -1.71 -3.84 5.93
N CYS A 111 -2.03 -3.95 7.23
CA CYS A 111 -1.09 -4.40 8.26
C CYS A 111 -0.55 -5.81 7.98
N ALA A 112 -1.42 -6.78 7.72
CA ALA A 112 -0.99 -8.14 7.37
C ALA A 112 -0.07 -8.16 6.13
N GLN A 113 -0.41 -7.38 5.10
CA GLN A 113 0.41 -7.29 3.88
C GLN A 113 1.79 -6.68 4.14
N MET A 114 1.89 -5.67 4.99
CA MET A 114 3.18 -5.08 5.36
C MET A 114 4.04 -6.06 6.15
N LEU A 115 3.45 -6.75 7.14
CA LEU A 115 4.17 -7.76 7.94
C LEU A 115 4.76 -8.88 7.07
N GLY A 116 4.00 -9.37 6.08
CA GLY A 116 4.51 -10.36 5.13
C GLY A 116 5.63 -9.83 4.23
N MET A 117 5.51 -8.60 3.69
CA MET A 117 6.55 -7.99 2.85
C MET A 117 7.84 -7.66 3.63
N LEU A 118 7.70 -7.35 4.92
CA LEU A 118 8.82 -7.09 5.84
C LEU A 118 9.39 -8.36 6.47
N GLN A 119 8.86 -9.53 6.12
CA GLN A 119 9.31 -10.81 6.67
C GLN A 119 9.40 -10.81 8.22
N ALA A 120 8.46 -10.13 8.88
CA ALA A 120 8.43 -9.97 10.33
C ALA A 120 7.97 -11.26 11.04
N THR A 121 8.89 -12.21 11.22
CA THR A 121 8.61 -13.54 11.79
C THR A 121 8.09 -13.49 13.22
N GLU A 122 8.48 -12.46 13.99
CA GLU A 122 7.96 -12.20 15.34
C GLU A 122 6.46 -11.86 15.37
N ALA A 123 5.89 -11.46 14.23
CA ALA A 123 4.45 -11.18 14.12
C ALA A 123 3.60 -12.42 13.86
N THR A 124 4.20 -13.59 13.66
CA THR A 124 3.49 -14.86 13.37
C THR A 124 2.37 -15.16 14.36
N PRO A 125 2.59 -15.12 15.70
CA PRO A 125 1.52 -15.45 16.65
C PRO A 125 0.32 -14.49 16.56
N ALA A 126 0.58 -13.21 16.28
CA ALA A 126 -0.47 -12.22 16.12
C ALA A 126 -1.25 -12.39 14.80
N LEU A 127 -0.58 -12.79 13.72
CA LEU A 127 -1.22 -13.12 12.45
C LEU A 127 -2.11 -14.36 12.59
N GLU A 128 -1.66 -15.40 13.28
CA GLU A 128 -2.46 -16.60 13.55
C GLU A 128 -3.70 -16.27 14.38
N ALA A 129 -3.54 -15.51 15.46
CA ALA A 129 -4.65 -15.06 16.29
C ALA A 129 -5.64 -14.20 15.50
N ALA A 130 -5.14 -13.28 14.67
CA ALA A 130 -5.98 -12.45 13.80
C ALA A 130 -6.71 -13.29 12.74
N LEU A 131 -6.08 -14.32 12.18
CA LEU A 131 -6.70 -15.20 11.20
C LEU A 131 -7.87 -15.98 11.81
N ALA A 132 -7.69 -16.51 13.02
CA ALA A 132 -8.72 -17.24 13.75
C ALA A 132 -9.95 -16.37 14.03
N ALA A 133 -9.75 -15.07 14.28
CA ALA A 133 -10.82 -14.13 14.60
C ALA A 133 -11.44 -13.43 13.37
N GLU A 134 -10.94 -13.63 12.14
CA GLU A 134 -11.30 -12.79 10.99
C GLU A 134 -12.46 -13.36 10.13
N PRO A 135 -13.67 -12.78 10.17
CA PRO A 135 -14.79 -13.23 9.34
C PRO A 135 -14.67 -12.81 7.86
N ARG A 136 -13.89 -11.78 7.53
CA ARG A 136 -13.85 -11.20 6.18
C ARG A 136 -12.86 -11.94 5.30
N ARG A 137 -13.38 -12.64 4.30
CA ARG A 137 -12.61 -13.42 3.30
C ARG A 137 -11.39 -12.68 2.72
N ARG A 138 -11.51 -11.38 2.41
CA ARG A 138 -10.41 -10.59 1.81
C ARG A 138 -9.26 -10.33 2.79
N THR A 139 -9.57 -10.11 4.07
CA THR A 139 -8.57 -9.89 5.11
C THR A 139 -7.91 -11.22 5.50
N ALA A 140 -8.71 -12.26 5.72
CA ALA A 140 -8.21 -13.61 6.01
C ALA A 140 -7.22 -14.12 4.94
N ARG A 141 -7.53 -13.89 3.64
CA ARG A 141 -6.58 -14.21 2.55
C ARG A 141 -5.27 -13.45 2.64
N ALA A 142 -5.31 -12.17 3.03
CA ALA A 142 -4.10 -11.36 3.17
C ALA A 142 -3.25 -11.81 4.37
N ILE A 143 -3.90 -12.23 5.47
CA ILE A 143 -3.21 -12.78 6.64
C ILE A 143 -2.55 -14.12 6.29
N ARG A 144 -3.25 -15.02 5.61
CA ARG A 144 -2.66 -16.30 5.15
C ARG A 144 -1.46 -16.06 4.23
N ALA A 145 -1.61 -15.21 3.22
CA ALA A 145 -0.50 -14.88 2.33
C ALA A 145 0.72 -14.31 3.08
N ALA A 146 0.50 -13.55 4.16
CA ALA A 146 1.59 -13.08 5.01
C ALA A 146 2.26 -14.24 5.76
N LEU A 147 1.47 -15.12 6.40
CA LEU A 147 1.99 -16.32 7.08
C LEU A 147 2.78 -17.23 6.12
N ASP A 148 2.27 -17.45 4.90
CA ASP A 148 2.96 -18.24 3.87
C ASP A 148 4.33 -17.61 3.55
N SER A 149 4.40 -16.28 3.37
CA SER A 149 5.66 -15.58 3.14
C SER A 149 6.63 -15.64 4.34
N LEU A 150 6.13 -15.70 5.57
CA LEU A 150 6.98 -15.83 6.77
C LEU A 150 7.54 -17.26 6.93
N ALA A 151 6.76 -18.26 6.54
CA ALA A 151 7.22 -19.65 6.53
C ALA A 151 8.36 -19.85 5.50
N GLU A 152 8.27 -19.22 4.33
CA GLU A 152 9.33 -19.24 3.32
C GLU A 152 10.61 -18.49 3.76
N ALA A 153 10.50 -17.51 4.66
CA ALA A 153 11.62 -16.73 5.17
C ALA A 153 12.32 -17.35 6.39
N SER A 154 11.73 -18.39 7.00
CA SER A 154 12.30 -19.08 8.16
C SER A 154 13.21 -20.22 7.70
N PRO A 155 14.51 -20.22 8.03
CA PRO A 155 15.46 -21.24 7.59
C PRO A 155 15.25 -22.61 8.24
#